data_AF-A0A6C1BX36-F1
#
_entry.id   AF-A0A6C1BX36-F1
#
_cell.length_a   1.000
_cell.length_b   1.000
_cell.length_c   1.000
_cell.angle_alpha   90.00
_cell.angle_beta   90.00
_cell.angle_gamma   90.00
#
_symmetry.space_group_name_H-M   'P 1'
#
loop_
_entity.id
_entity.type
_entity.pdbx_description
1 polymer ?
#
loop_
_entity_poly.entity_id
_entity_poly.type
_entity_poly.pdbx_seq_one_letter_code
_entity_poly.pdbx_strand_id
1 'polypeptide(L)'
;MGTTLWFFVNLGERVPMSVERNIEVYNKEQGYEYKLERKRARIRLKVMERFVPEEMLEGVGVGVNVKGMKEGEYILKVEAKNLPRFLVTVERIEPEYVRVKIIKAPEGGT
;
A
#
# COMPACT_ATOMS: atom_id res chain seq x y z
N MET A 1 31.78 6.52 -19.88
CA MET A 1 30.41 6.91 -19.46
C MET A 1 29.49 5.78 -19.87
N GLY A 2 29.03 4.99 -18.91
CA GLY A 2 28.19 3.82 -19.16
C GLY A 2 26.84 4.00 -18.49
N THR A 3 25.85 4.44 -19.26
CA THR A 3 24.43 4.29 -18.90
C THR A 3 23.81 3.45 -19.99
N THR A 4 23.98 2.13 -19.88
CA THR A 4 23.23 1.19 -20.71
C THR A 4 21.81 1.12 -20.15
N LEU A 5 20.97 2.10 -20.54
CA LEU A 5 19.53 1.90 -20.49
C LEU A 5 19.21 0.87 -21.59
N TRP A 6 19.10 -0.39 -21.18
CA TRP A 6 18.62 -1.47 -22.02
C TRP A 6 17.13 -1.26 -22.29
N PHE A 7 16.80 -0.43 -23.27
CA PHE A 7 15.47 -0.36 -23.85
C PHE A 7 15.26 -1.58 -24.75
N PHE A 8 14.89 -2.73 -24.16
CA PHE A 8 14.38 -3.84 -24.94
C PHE A 8 12.93 -3.57 -25.35
N VAL A 9 12.75 -3.48 -26.66
CA VAL A 9 11.46 -3.36 -27.33
C VAL A 9 10.73 -4.70 -27.21
N ASN A 10 9.97 -4.91 -26.14
CA ASN A 10 9.02 -6.02 -26.06
C ASN A 10 7.58 -5.49 -26.03
N LEU A 11 6.85 -5.76 -27.12
CA LEU A 11 5.44 -5.48 -27.26
C LEU A 11 4.65 -6.31 -26.23
N GLY A 12 4.12 -5.65 -25.19
CA GLY A 12 3.14 -6.23 -24.28
C GLY A 12 3.67 -6.92 -23.02
N GLU A 13 4.98 -6.88 -22.76
CA GLU A 13 5.54 -7.46 -21.54
C GLU A 13 5.17 -6.65 -20.29
N ARG A 14 4.65 -7.36 -19.27
CA ARG A 14 4.42 -6.79 -17.94
C ARG A 14 5.74 -6.80 -17.19
N VAL A 15 6.26 -5.62 -16.86
CA VAL A 15 7.53 -5.46 -16.15
C VAL A 15 7.26 -5.54 -14.64
N PRO A 16 8.05 -6.31 -13.88
CA PRO A 16 7.97 -6.31 -12.43
C PRO A 16 8.57 -5.01 -11.87
N MET A 17 7.83 -4.34 -11.01
CA MET A 17 8.22 -3.10 -10.33
C MET A 17 8.03 -3.26 -8.83
N SER A 18 8.97 -2.76 -8.03
CA SER A 18 8.83 -2.71 -6.58
C SER A 18 8.66 -1.27 -6.12
N VAL A 19 7.58 -0.99 -5.41
CA VAL A 19 7.30 0.32 -4.83
C VAL A 19 7.18 0.21 -3.31
N GLU A 20 7.76 1.17 -2.59
CA GLU A 20 7.56 1.30 -1.14
C GLU A 20 6.55 2.40 -0.86
N ARG A 21 5.60 2.11 0.02
CA ARG A 21 4.50 2.99 0.38
C ARG A 21 4.23 2.95 1.87
N ASN A 22 3.73 4.05 2.41
CA ASN A 22 3.27 4.09 3.79
C ASN A 22 1.98 3.28 3.93
N ILE A 23 1.88 2.47 4.99
CA ILE A 23 0.66 1.75 5.33
C ILE A 23 -0.30 2.76 5.97
N GLU A 24 -1.43 2.97 5.32
CA GLU A 24 -2.49 3.83 5.82
C GLU A 24 -3.53 3.01 6.58
N VAL A 25 -4.25 3.64 7.51
CA VAL A 25 -5.36 3.03 8.23
C VAL A 25 -6.64 3.66 7.73
N TYR A 26 -7.54 2.85 7.19
CA TYR A 26 -8.78 3.29 6.54
C TYR A 26 -10.01 2.99 7.39
N ASN A 27 -11.07 3.80 7.23
CA ASN A 27 -12.33 3.68 7.98
C ASN A 27 -12.12 3.81 9.49
N LYS A 28 -11.30 4.79 9.90
CA LYS A 28 -11.08 5.14 11.30
C LYS A 28 -12.38 5.66 11.90
N GLU A 29 -12.67 5.21 13.12
CA GLU A 29 -13.74 5.73 13.95
C GLU A 29 -13.22 6.89 14.80
N GLN A 30 -14.08 7.87 15.05
CA GLN A 30 -13.75 8.99 15.94
C GLN A 30 -13.59 8.49 17.38
N GLY A 31 -12.73 9.15 18.16
CA GLY A 31 -12.48 8.75 19.55
C GLY A 31 -11.52 7.56 19.70
N TYR A 32 -10.87 7.11 18.62
CA TYR A 32 -9.82 6.10 18.67
C TYR A 32 -8.52 6.59 18.01
N GLU A 33 -7.39 6.17 18.57
CA GLU A 33 -6.06 6.28 17.97
C GLU A 33 -5.63 4.91 17.45
N TYR A 34 -4.96 4.91 16.30
CA TYR A 34 -4.56 3.70 15.58
C TYR A 34 -3.04 3.66 15.45
N LYS A 35 -2.41 2.69 16.12
CA LYS A 35 -0.96 2.49 16.11
C LYS A 35 -0.62 1.26 15.26
N LEU A 36 0.10 1.50 14.18
CA LEU A 36 0.67 0.45 13.34
C LEU A 36 2.04 0.04 13.87
N GLU A 37 2.27 -1.26 14.03
CA GLU A 37 3.61 -1.80 14.34
C GLU A 37 4.60 -1.49 13.20
N ARG A 38 4.13 -1.55 11.94
CA ARG A 38 4.92 -1.22 10.76
C ARG A 38 4.26 -0.13 9.94
N LYS A 39 5.02 0.92 9.63
CA LYS A 39 4.54 2.09 8.89
C LYS A 39 4.70 2.00 7.38
N ARG A 40 5.52 1.07 6.87
CA ARG A 40 5.86 0.94 5.45
C ARG A 40 5.64 -0.49 4.96
N ALA A 41 5.14 -0.61 3.74
CA ALA A 41 5.03 -1.87 3.02
C ALA A 41 5.69 -1.73 1.65
N ARG A 42 6.33 -2.81 1.21
CA ARG A 42 6.85 -2.97 -0.14
C ARG A 42 5.85 -3.76 -0.97
N ILE A 43 5.51 -3.23 -2.12
CA ILE A 43 4.56 -3.83 -3.06
C ILE A 43 5.34 -4.22 -4.30
N ARG A 44 5.23 -5.47 -4.71
CA ARG A 44 5.65 -5.94 -6.03
C ARG A 44 4.47 -5.90 -6.97
N LEU A 45 4.61 -5.14 -8.03
CA LEU A 45 3.60 -4.90 -9.06
C LEU A 45 4.11 -5.46 -10.39
N LYS A 46 3.19 -5.96 -11.21
CA LYS A 46 3.41 -6.20 -12.64
C LYS A 46 2.66 -5.14 -13.42
N VAL A 47 3.40 -4.34 -14.17
CA VAL A 47 2.92 -3.12 -14.81
C VAL A 47 3.08 -3.22 -16.32
N MET A 48 2.07 -2.81 -17.08
CA MET A 48 2.19 -2.61 -18.53
C MET A 48 2.83 -1.25 -18.81
N GLU A 49 4.17 -1.18 -18.77
CA GLU A 49 4.98 0.05 -18.73
C GLU A 49 4.55 1.11 -19.77
N ARG A 50 4.25 0.70 -21.01
CA ARG A 50 3.83 1.62 -22.09
C ARG A 50 2.54 2.41 -21.78
N PHE A 51 1.69 1.89 -20.90
CA PHE A 51 0.36 2.43 -20.62
C PHE A 51 0.22 2.99 -19.20
N VAL A 52 1.25 2.84 -18.36
CA VAL A 52 1.18 3.28 -16.96
C VAL A 52 2.12 4.47 -16.77
N PRO A 53 1.58 5.68 -16.75
CA PRO A 53 2.36 6.88 -16.45
C PRO A 53 2.78 6.87 -14.98
N GLU A 54 3.89 7.56 -14.65
CA GLU A 54 4.47 7.55 -13.29
C GLU A 54 3.48 8.07 -12.24
N GLU A 55 2.68 9.06 -12.60
CA GLU A 55 1.67 9.67 -11.71
C GLU A 55 0.59 8.66 -11.29
N MET A 56 0.29 7.66 -12.13
CA MET A 56 -0.61 6.58 -11.75
C MET A 56 -0.01 5.69 -10.65
N LEU A 57 1.30 5.48 -10.67
CA LEU A 57 2.01 4.68 -9.66
C LEU A 57 2.15 5.44 -8.34
N GLU A 58 2.20 6.77 -8.38
CA GLU A 58 2.14 7.62 -7.18
C GLU A 58 0.79 7.49 -6.47
N GLY A 59 -0.31 7.39 -7.22
CA GLY A 59 -1.65 7.20 -6.67
C GLY A 59 -1.92 5.84 -6.01
N VAL A 60 -1.04 4.84 -6.22
CA VAL A 60 -1.17 3.52 -5.60
C VAL A 60 -0.87 3.60 -4.11
N GLY A 61 -1.90 3.38 -3.31
CA GLY A 61 -1.83 3.32 -1.85
C GLY A 61 -1.80 1.89 -1.32
N VAL A 62 -1.39 1.74 -0.07
CA VAL A 62 -1.56 0.49 0.71
C VAL A 62 -2.03 0.83 2.09
N GLY A 63 -2.84 -0.06 2.65
CA GLY A 63 -3.28 0.11 4.01
C GLY A 63 -4.10 -1.03 4.53
N VAL A 64 -4.68 -0.80 5.70
CA VAL A 64 -5.49 -1.77 6.43
C VAL A 64 -6.86 -1.17 6.71
N ASN A 65 -7.88 -2.02 6.64
CA ASN A 65 -9.27 -1.63 6.91
C ASN A 65 -9.63 -1.97 8.36
N VAL A 66 -9.98 -0.96 9.16
CA VAL A 66 -10.36 -1.11 10.57
C VAL A 66 -11.86 -0.90 10.83
N LYS A 67 -12.69 -0.95 9.78
CA LYS A 67 -14.14 -0.70 9.87
C LYS A 67 -14.80 -1.58 10.94
N GLY A 68 -15.47 -0.96 11.91
CA GLY A 68 -16.22 -1.66 12.96
C GLY A 68 -15.36 -2.31 14.04
N MET A 69 -14.05 -2.05 14.07
CA MET A 69 -13.15 -2.59 15.08
C MET A 69 -13.10 -1.69 16.31
N LYS A 70 -13.26 -2.31 17.48
CA LYS A 70 -13.15 -1.65 18.77
C LYS A 70 -11.71 -1.68 19.29
N GLU A 71 -11.49 -1.04 20.43
CA GLU A 71 -10.23 -1.10 21.17
C GLU A 71 -9.67 -2.52 21.28
N GLY A 72 -8.36 -2.68 21.04
CA GLY A 72 -7.68 -3.97 21.05
C GLY A 72 -6.47 -4.03 20.12
N GLU A 73 -5.83 -5.20 20.07
CA GLU A 73 -4.74 -5.51 19.14
C GLU A 73 -5.22 -6.52 18.10
N TYR A 74 -4.99 -6.20 16.83
CA TYR A 74 -5.45 -6.99 15.69
C TYR A 74 -4.31 -7.22 14.70
N ILE A 75 -4.33 -8.37 14.03
CA ILE A 75 -3.45 -8.65 12.89
C ILE A 75 -4.30 -8.50 11.63
N LEU A 76 -4.03 -7.44 10.87
CA LEU A 76 -4.82 -7.09 9.69
C LEU A 76 -4.02 -7.30 8.42
N LYS A 77 -4.71 -7.76 7.37
CA LYS A 77 -4.12 -7.93 6.04
C LYS A 77 -3.90 -6.55 5.40
N VAL A 78 -2.70 -6.35 4.86
CA VAL A 78 -2.36 -5.15 4.09
C VAL A 78 -2.93 -5.32 2.69
N GLU A 79 -3.72 -4.35 2.26
CA GLU A 79 -4.37 -4.32 0.95
C GLU A 79 -3.87 -3.13 0.15
N ALA A 80 -3.69 -3.34 -1.15
CA ALA A 80 -3.36 -2.26 -2.06
C ALA A 80 -4.63 -1.60 -2.62
N LYS A 81 -4.59 -0.28 -2.77
CA LYS A 81 -5.71 0.57 -3.18
C LYS A 81 -5.35 1.43 -4.38
N ASN A 82 -6.40 1.93 -5.04
CA ASN A 82 -6.31 2.80 -6.22
C ASN A 82 -5.50 2.17 -7.37
N LEU A 83 -5.52 0.84 -7.46
CA LEU A 83 -4.83 0.10 -8.50
C LEU A 83 -5.66 0.07 -9.78
N PRO A 84 -5.13 0.55 -10.92
CA PRO A 84 -5.75 0.34 -12.21
C PRO A 84 -5.59 -1.13 -12.61
N ARG A 85 -6.55 -1.97 -12.20
CA ARG A 85 -6.48 -3.45 -12.28
C ARG A 85 -6.25 -4.01 -13.69
N PHE A 86 -6.56 -3.24 -14.73
CA PHE A 86 -6.31 -3.62 -16.12
C PHE A 86 -4.84 -3.48 -16.53
N LEU A 87 -4.11 -2.56 -15.89
CA LEU A 87 -2.74 -2.19 -16.26
C LEU A 87 -1.71 -2.64 -15.21
N VAL A 88 -2.16 -2.80 -13.96
CA VAL A 88 -1.31 -3.11 -12.81
C VAL A 88 -1.89 -4.31 -12.06
N THR A 89 -1.07 -5.33 -11.86
CA THR A 89 -1.36 -6.50 -11.04
C THR A 89 -0.46 -6.50 -9.81
N VAL A 90 -1.00 -6.76 -8.62
CA VAL A 90 -0.19 -6.95 -7.41
C VAL A 90 0.31 -8.38 -7.37
N GLU A 91 1.62 -8.56 -7.37
CA GLU A 91 2.24 -9.88 -7.18
C GLU A 91 2.43 -10.20 -5.71
N ARG A 92 2.88 -9.22 -4.92
CA ARG A 92 3.19 -9.43 -3.51
C ARG A 92 3.12 -8.13 -2.72
N ILE A 93 2.70 -8.23 -1.46
CA ILE A 93 2.80 -7.15 -0.48
C ILE A 93 3.61 -7.67 0.71
N GLU A 94 4.63 -6.92 1.13
CA GLU A 94 5.48 -7.26 2.27
C GLU A 94 5.52 -6.08 3.25
N PRO A 95 5.06 -6.25 4.51
CA PRO A 95 4.47 -7.46 5.07
C PRO A 95 3.04 -7.68 4.56
N GLU A 96 2.60 -8.93 4.46
CA GLU A 96 1.21 -9.25 4.08
C GLU A 96 0.23 -8.92 5.21
N TYR A 97 0.69 -9.03 6.46
CA TYR A 97 -0.09 -8.73 7.65
C TYR A 97 0.68 -7.75 8.53
N VAL A 98 -0.05 -6.84 9.18
CA VAL A 98 0.50 -5.88 10.14
C VAL A 98 -0.33 -5.87 11.40
N ARG A 99 0.33 -5.77 12.54
CA ARG A 99 -0.36 -5.56 13.82
C ARG A 99 -0.81 -4.11 13.93
N VAL A 100 -2.09 -3.95 14.26
CA VAL A 100 -2.75 -2.67 14.50
C VAL A 100 -3.26 -2.67 15.93
N LYS A 101 -2.85 -1.68 16.70
CA LYS A 101 -3.35 -1.43 18.05
C LYS A 101 -4.31 -0.25 18.01
N ILE A 102 -5.55 -0.49 18.40
CA ILE A 102 -6.61 0.50 18.49
C ILE A 102 -6.76 0.84 19.97
N ILE A 103 -6.59 2.12 20.31
CA ILE A 103 -6.73 2.63 21.69
C ILE A 103 -7.76 3.75 21.70
N LYS A 104 -8.50 3.91 22.78
CA LYS A 104 -9.36 5.10 22.94
C LYS A 104 -8.49 6.35 22.96
N ALA A 105 -8.87 7.34 22.16
CA ALA A 105 -8.26 8.65 22.24
C ALA A 105 -8.57 9.24 23.63
N PRO A 106 -7.58 9.84 24.31
CA PRO A 106 -7.83 10.45 25.61
C PRO A 106 -8.91 11.53 25.48
N GLU A 107 -9.97 11.42 26.29
CA GLU A 107 -10.96 12.48 26.48
C GLU A 107 -10.26 13.62 27.25
N GLY A 108 -9.69 14.59 26.53
CA GLY A 108 -9.17 15.80 27.16
C GLY A 108 -7.85 16.31 26.59
N GLY A 109 -7.98 17.31 25.73
CA GLY A 109 -7.02 18.40 25.62
C GLY A 109 -7.83 19.69 25.54
N THR A 110 -8.01 20.36 26.68
CA THR A 110 -8.43 21.76 26.77
C THR A 110 -7.50 22.68 26.00
#